data_AF-A0A166D2N2-F1
#
_entry.id   AF-A0A166D2N2-F1
#
_cell.length_a   1.000
_cell.length_b   1.000
_cell.length_c   1.000
_cell.angle_alpha   90.00
_cell.angle_beta   90.00
_cell.angle_gamma   90.00
#
_symmetry.space_group_name_H-M   'P 1'
#
loop_
_entity.id
_entity.type
_entity.pdbx_description
1 polymer ?
#
loop_
_entity_poly.entity_id
_entity_poly.type
_entity_poly.pdbx_seq_one_letter_code
_entity_poly.pdbx_strand_id
1 'polypeptide(L)'
;QSNRHCFNDGYHTSHHLNPLRHWRDHPAAFIKAKAQYAAQQALVFADIDYFMMTVTLLRKDYDRLARCLVPIGAQIAMTHAEKVAMLKTKTRRFTEAEIRAKFGKEH
;
A
#
# COMPACT_ATOMS: atom_id res chain seq x y z
N GLN A 1 -5.94 9.41 -19.57
CA GLN A 1 -6.98 9.01 -18.61
C GLN A 1 -6.94 10.00 -17.46
N SER A 2 -8.06 10.63 -17.13
CA SER A 2 -8.15 11.66 -16.08
C SER A 2 -8.39 11.00 -14.73
N ASN A 3 -7.66 11.41 -13.69
CA ASN A 3 -7.82 10.95 -12.30
C ASN A 3 -9.07 11.56 -11.61
N ARG A 4 -10.11 11.83 -12.40
CA ARG A 4 -11.33 12.57 -12.01
C ARG A 4 -12.21 11.79 -11.03
N HIS A 5 -12.12 10.46 -11.04
CA HIS A 5 -12.98 9.59 -10.24
C HIS A 5 -12.39 9.25 -8.86
N CYS A 6 -11.08 9.42 -8.67
CA CYS A 6 -10.40 9.06 -7.43
C CYS A 6 -9.71 10.26 -6.75
N PHE A 7 -10.16 11.49 -7.00
CA PHE A 7 -9.59 12.72 -6.40
C PHE A 7 -8.07 12.90 -6.57
N ASN A 8 -7.50 12.39 -7.65
CA ASN A 8 -6.05 12.34 -7.82
C ASN A 8 -5.28 11.40 -6.88
N ASP A 9 -5.94 10.45 -6.20
CA ASP A 9 -5.32 9.62 -5.14
C ASP A 9 -4.41 8.49 -5.65
N GLY A 10 -4.50 8.17 -6.94
CA GLY A 10 -3.52 7.28 -7.58
C GLY A 10 -2.08 7.76 -7.37
N TYR A 11 -1.15 6.84 -7.13
CA TYR A 11 0.28 7.12 -6.94
C TYR A 11 0.64 7.98 -5.72
N HIS A 12 -0.09 7.84 -4.61
CA HIS A 12 0.17 8.54 -3.35
C HIS A 12 1.64 8.48 -2.88
N THR A 13 2.29 7.30 -2.91
CA THR A 13 3.72 7.18 -2.59
C THR A 13 4.60 8.00 -3.54
N SER A 14 4.27 8.02 -4.83
CA SER A 14 5.01 8.80 -5.83
C SER A 14 4.91 10.30 -5.56
N HIS A 15 3.73 10.77 -5.12
CA HIS A 15 3.52 12.14 -4.70
C HIS A 15 4.39 12.51 -3.50
N HIS A 16 4.47 11.68 -2.45
CA HIS A 16 5.36 11.96 -1.30
C HIS A 16 6.85 11.95 -1.67
N LEU A 17 7.25 11.15 -2.66
CA LEU A 17 8.63 11.13 -3.16
C LEU A 17 8.99 12.36 -4.00
N ASN A 18 8.03 12.97 -4.68
CA ASN A 18 8.21 14.22 -5.40
C ASN A 18 6.84 14.94 -5.52
N PRO A 19 6.52 15.85 -4.59
CA PRO A 19 5.23 16.53 -4.54
C PRO A 19 4.95 17.41 -5.75
N LEU A 20 6.01 17.86 -6.45
CA LEU A 20 5.92 18.70 -7.65
C LEU A 20 5.79 17.89 -8.94
N ARG A 21 5.85 16.55 -8.88
CA ARG A 21 5.68 15.71 -10.07
C ARG A 21 4.28 15.92 -10.64
N HIS A 22 4.21 16.27 -11.91
CA HIS A 22 2.95 16.43 -12.59
C HIS A 22 2.19 15.09 -12.62
N TRP A 23 0.87 15.13 -12.42
CA TRP A 23 0.09 13.92 -12.17
C TRP A 23 0.18 12.86 -13.29
N ARG A 24 0.38 13.30 -14.54
CA ARG A 24 0.54 12.44 -15.72
C ARG A 24 1.87 11.68 -15.76
N ASP A 25 2.86 12.12 -15.00
CA ASP A 25 4.21 11.56 -15.01
C ASP A 25 4.39 10.46 -13.95
N HIS A 26 3.47 10.35 -12.99
CA HIS A 26 3.51 9.31 -11.97
C HIS A 26 3.55 7.87 -12.52
N PRO A 27 2.80 7.50 -13.57
CA PRO A 27 2.89 6.17 -14.15
C PRO A 27 4.29 5.82 -14.65
N ALA A 28 4.90 6.71 -15.45
CA ALA A 28 6.25 6.50 -15.97
C ALA A 28 7.29 6.46 -14.84
N ALA A 29 7.17 7.34 -13.85
CA ALA A 29 8.03 7.36 -12.68
C ALA A 29 7.93 6.07 -11.85
N PHE A 30 6.72 5.53 -11.67
CA PHE A 30 6.51 4.26 -10.99
C PHE A 30 7.18 3.10 -11.73
N ILE A 31 7.02 3.01 -13.06
CA ILE A 31 7.66 1.96 -13.85
C ILE A 31 9.18 2.03 -13.73
N LYS A 32 9.77 3.23 -13.83
CA LYS A 32 11.22 3.43 -13.66
C LYS A 32 11.72 3.02 -12.27
N ALA A 33 10.92 3.25 -11.23
CA ALA A 33 11.27 2.96 -9.85
C ALA A 33 10.73 1.60 -9.33
N LYS A 34 10.12 0.76 -10.18
CA LYS A 34 9.40 -0.46 -9.75
C LYS A 34 10.24 -1.38 -8.86
N ALA A 35 11.54 -1.52 -9.16
CA ALA A 35 12.47 -2.31 -8.36
C ALA A 35 12.65 -1.74 -6.94
N GLN A 36 12.73 -0.42 -6.79
CA GLN A 36 12.81 0.24 -5.48
C GLN A 36 11.50 0.06 -4.70
N TYR A 37 10.35 0.19 -5.35
CA TYR A 37 9.06 -0.07 -4.72
C TYR A 37 8.97 -1.51 -4.20
N ALA A 38 9.44 -2.48 -4.98
CA ALA A 38 9.50 -3.88 -4.57
C ALA A 38 10.45 -4.10 -3.39
N ALA A 39 11.66 -3.52 -3.44
CA ALA A 39 12.66 -3.63 -2.36
C ALA A 39 12.17 -3.02 -1.04
N GLN A 40 11.41 -1.93 -1.11
CA GLN A 40 10.79 -1.27 0.05
C GLN A 40 9.42 -1.87 0.42
N GLN A 41 9.06 -3.01 -0.17
CA GLN A 41 7.83 -3.75 0.12
C GLN A 41 6.55 -2.89 -0.02
N ALA A 42 6.54 -1.97 -1.00
CA ALA A 42 5.38 -1.14 -1.28
C ALA A 42 4.17 -1.99 -1.70
N LEU A 43 2.97 -1.49 -1.38
CA LEU A 43 1.71 -2.10 -1.79
C LEU A 43 1.11 -1.30 -2.95
N VAL A 44 0.69 -2.01 -3.99
CA VAL A 44 0.05 -1.44 -5.17
C VAL A 44 -1.33 -2.05 -5.29
N PHE A 45 -2.35 -1.20 -5.43
CA PHE A 45 -3.72 -1.64 -5.57
C PHE A 45 -4.31 -1.14 -6.89
N ALA A 46 -5.19 -1.95 -7.48
CA ALA A 46 -6.03 -1.59 -8.60
C ALA A 46 -7.49 -1.84 -8.24
N ASP A 47 -8.40 -1.14 -8.92
CA ASP A 47 -9.86 -1.28 -8.77
C ASP A 47 -10.39 -1.05 -7.34
N ILE A 48 -9.69 -0.24 -6.55
CA ILE A 48 -10.11 0.23 -5.24
C ILE A 48 -9.58 1.64 -4.96
N ASP A 49 -10.45 2.54 -4.53
CA ASP A 49 -10.08 3.90 -4.10
C ASP A 49 -9.87 3.98 -2.57
N TYR A 50 -9.40 5.12 -2.07
CA TYR A 50 -9.15 5.36 -0.66
C TYR A 50 -10.36 5.10 0.25
N PHE A 51 -11.55 5.53 -0.17
CA PHE A 51 -12.76 5.41 0.63
C PHE A 51 -13.16 3.94 0.76
N MET A 52 -13.17 3.22 -0.36
CA MET A 52 -13.48 1.81 -0.39
C MET A 52 -12.40 0.96 0.29
N MET A 53 -11.13 1.34 0.21
CA MET A 53 -10.05 0.74 0.98
C MET A 53 -10.29 0.91 2.48
N THR A 54 -10.66 2.12 2.91
CA THR A 54 -10.98 2.41 4.32
C THR A 54 -12.15 1.57 4.82
N VAL A 55 -13.26 1.52 4.08
CA VAL A 55 -14.42 0.69 4.43
C VAL A 55 -14.04 -0.80 4.52
N THR A 56 -13.22 -1.30 3.58
CA THR A 56 -12.75 -2.69 3.56
C THR A 56 -11.92 -3.03 4.80
N LEU A 57 -11.03 -2.12 5.19
CA LEU A 57 -10.18 -2.27 6.39
C LEU A 57 -11.00 -2.24 7.68
N LEU A 58 -12.01 -1.36 7.78
CA LEU A 58 -12.92 -1.31 8.93
C LEU A 58 -13.73 -2.60 9.06
N ARG A 59 -14.16 -3.19 7.94
CA ARG A 59 -14.87 -4.48 7.89
C ARG A 59 -13.95 -5.69 8.04
N LYS A 60 -12.63 -5.50 8.11
CA LYS A 60 -11.62 -6.57 8.14
C LYS A 60 -11.70 -7.52 6.94
N ASP A 61 -12.18 -7.04 5.79
CA ASP A 61 -12.32 -7.81 4.56
C ASP A 61 -10.99 -7.84 3.77
N TYR A 62 -9.99 -8.51 4.36
CA TYR A 62 -8.66 -8.64 3.74
C TYR A 62 -8.69 -9.50 2.47
N ASP A 63 -9.74 -10.30 2.29
CA ASP A 63 -9.94 -11.13 1.11
C ASP A 63 -10.24 -10.27 -0.13
N ARG A 64 -11.16 -9.29 0.00
CA ARG A 64 -11.37 -8.25 -1.02
C ARG A 64 -10.10 -7.44 -1.26
N LEU A 65 -9.43 -7.01 -0.20
CA LEU A 65 -8.22 -6.20 -0.34
C LEU A 65 -7.10 -6.95 -1.08
N ALA A 66 -6.95 -8.25 -0.84
CA ALA A 66 -5.98 -9.09 -1.55
C ALA A 66 -6.32 -9.29 -3.03
N ARG A 67 -7.60 -9.32 -3.41
CA ARG A 67 -8.02 -9.34 -4.83
C ARG A 67 -7.64 -8.07 -5.57
N CYS A 68 -7.69 -6.92 -4.89
CA CYS A 68 -7.31 -5.63 -5.45
C CYS A 68 -5.78 -5.42 -5.47
N LEU A 69 -4.99 -6.28 -4.82
CA LEU A 69 -3.53 -6.16 -4.75
C LEU A 69 -2.91 -6.53 -6.11
N VAL A 70 -2.13 -5.61 -6.67
CA VAL A 70 -1.26 -5.86 -7.83
C VAL A 70 0.13 -6.25 -7.29
N PRO A 71 0.49 -7.55 -7.33
CA PRO A 71 1.72 -8.00 -6.69
C PRO A 71 2.97 -7.50 -7.43
N ILE A 72 3.96 -7.07 -6.65
CA ILE A 72 5.29 -6.68 -7.14
C ILE A 72 6.41 -7.36 -6.33
N GLY A 73 7.54 -7.63 -6.99
CA GLY A 73 8.69 -8.30 -6.34
C GLY A 73 8.32 -9.66 -5.76
N ALA A 74 8.72 -9.92 -4.51
CA ALA A 74 8.44 -11.18 -3.82
C ALA A 74 6.94 -11.50 -3.66
N GLN A 75 6.06 -10.50 -3.73
CA GLN A 75 4.60 -10.70 -3.65
C GLN A 75 4.05 -11.49 -4.85
N ILE A 76 4.77 -11.53 -5.97
CA ILE A 76 4.35 -12.25 -7.18
C ILE A 76 4.27 -13.75 -6.94
N ALA A 77 5.18 -14.30 -6.13
CA ALA A 77 5.20 -15.71 -5.78
C ALA A 77 4.18 -16.09 -4.70
N MET A 78 3.55 -15.10 -4.04
CA MET A 78 2.60 -15.36 -2.96
C MET A 78 1.26 -15.88 -3.53
N THR A 79 0.76 -16.92 -2.88
CA THR A 79 -0.64 -17.35 -2.98
C THR A 79 -1.58 -16.26 -2.48
N HIS A 80 -2.87 -16.39 -2.81
CA HIS A 80 -3.90 -15.48 -2.28
C HIS A 80 -3.96 -15.49 -0.76
N ALA A 81 -3.88 -16.68 -0.14
CA ALA A 81 -3.88 -16.83 1.30
C ALA A 81 -2.68 -16.12 1.97
N GLU A 82 -1.49 -16.22 1.37
CA GLU A 82 -0.29 -15.52 1.85
C GLU A 82 -0.42 -14.00 1.71
N LYS A 83 -1.03 -13.50 0.61
CA LYS A 83 -1.32 -12.07 0.44
C LYS A 83 -2.29 -11.57 1.52
N VAL A 84 -3.36 -12.32 1.79
CA VAL A 84 -4.30 -12.01 2.88
C VAL A 84 -3.59 -11.97 4.22
N ALA A 85 -2.76 -12.97 4.52
CA ALA A 85 -1.98 -13.02 5.75
C ALA A 85 -1.02 -11.82 5.87
N MET A 86 -0.29 -11.50 4.80
CA MET A 86 0.60 -10.33 4.73
C MET A 86 -0.16 -9.04 5.04
N LEU A 87 -1.32 -8.80 4.40
CA LEU A 87 -2.11 -7.58 4.62
C LEU A 87 -2.63 -7.47 6.06
N LYS A 88 -3.02 -8.58 6.69
CA LYS A 88 -3.37 -8.61 8.12
C LYS A 88 -2.21 -8.15 9.00
N THR A 89 -0.98 -8.54 8.69
CA THR A 89 0.19 -8.11 9.49
C THR A 89 0.40 -6.59 9.49
N LYS A 90 0.06 -5.91 8.38
CA LYS A 90 0.24 -4.46 8.22
C LYS A 90 -0.73 -3.61 9.06
N THR A 91 -1.78 -4.22 9.59
CA THR A 91 -2.83 -3.53 10.36
C THR A 91 -3.08 -4.16 11.73
N ARG A 92 -2.18 -5.07 12.14
CA ARG A 92 -2.22 -5.67 13.47
C ARG A 92 -1.96 -4.60 14.51
N ARG A 93 -2.72 -4.66 15.60
CA ARG A 93 -2.46 -3.85 16.80
C ARG A 93 -1.09 -4.21 17.38
N PHE A 94 -0.27 -3.19 17.66
CA PHE A 94 0.96 -3.39 18.42
C PHE A 94 0.63 -3.80 19.86
N THR A 95 1.41 -4.73 20.40
CA THR A 95 1.39 -5.06 21.83
C THR A 95 2.06 -3.95 22.64
N GLU A 96 1.81 -3.89 23.94
CA GLU A 96 2.49 -2.93 24.83
C GLU A 96 4.01 -3.07 24.80
N ALA A 97 4.51 -4.31 24.72
CA ALA A 97 5.93 -4.59 24.58
C ALA A 97 6.50 -4.04 23.27
N GLU A 98 5.78 -4.19 22.15
CA GLU A 98 6.20 -3.66 20.85
C GLU A 98 6.13 -2.13 20.79
N ILE A 99 5.12 -1.54 21.42
CA ILE A 99 5.03 -0.08 21.56
C ILE A 99 6.23 0.42 22.37
N ARG A 100 6.55 -0.23 23.49
CA ARG A 100 7.70 0.11 24.33
C ARG A 100 9.03 -0.05 23.60
N ALA A 101 9.22 -1.14 22.87
CA ALA A 101 10.45 -1.36 22.10
C ALA A 101 10.62 -0.35 20.96
N LYS A 102 9.53 0.09 20.33
CA LYS A 102 9.58 1.05 19.21
C LYS A 102 9.65 2.52 19.64
N PHE A 103 8.94 2.88 20.71
CA PHE A 103 8.68 4.28 21.08
C PHE A 103 9.04 4.60 22.54
N GLY A 104 9.33 3.59 23.36
CA GLY A 104 9.82 3.80 24.71
C GLY A 104 11.24 4.33 24.65
N LYS A 105 11.39 5.65 24.80
CA LYS A 105 12.69 6.24 25.11
C LYS A 105 13.11 5.77 26.51
N GLU A 106 14.37 5.36 26.63
CA GLU A 106 15.12 5.53 27.88
C GLU A 106 15.14 7.04 28.16
N HIS A 107 14.43 7.45 29.21
CA HIS A 107 14.56 8.77 29.81
C HIS A 107 15.34 8.60 31.11
#